data_AF-A0A9N9KJ39-F1
#
_entry.id   AF-A0A9N9KJ39-F1
#
_cell.length_a   1.000
_cell.length_b   1.000
_cell.length_c   1.000
_cell.angle_alpha   90.00
_cell.angle_beta   90.00
_cell.angle_gamma   90.00
#
_symmetry.space_group_name_H-M   'P 1'
#
loop_
_entity.id
_entity.type
_entity.pdbx_description
1 polymer ?
#
loop_
_entity_poly.entity_id
_entity_poly.type
_entity_poly.pdbx_seq_one_letter_code
_entity_poly.pdbx_strand_id
1 'polypeptide(L)'
;WERDTIGYHGDDGYLYCERGTGIKFGPLYTTDETVGCGINYYDKEIFFTKNGINLGTACKNKFDGEMIPMCGMESSNESVIANFGEKPFVFDIENYAK
;
A
#
# COMPACT_ATOMS: atom_id res chain seq x y z
N TRP A 1 -3.62 -13.36 -4.87
CA TRP A 1 -3.16 -12.25 -5.72
C TRP A 1 -3.18 -12.67 -7.16
N GLU A 2 -3.92 -11.93 -7.95
CA GLU A 2 -4.17 -12.19 -9.37
C GLU A 2 -3.48 -11.12 -10.23
N ARG A 3 -3.60 -11.22 -11.55
CA ARG A 3 -3.20 -10.10 -12.43
C ARG A 3 -3.94 -8.82 -12.04
N ASP A 4 -3.30 -7.69 -12.32
CA ASP A 4 -3.84 -6.35 -12.07
C ASP A 4 -4.13 -6.02 -10.59
N THR A 5 -3.65 -6.86 -9.66
CA THR A 5 -3.70 -6.61 -8.22
C THR A 5 -2.31 -6.36 -7.64
N ILE A 6 -2.21 -5.37 -6.76
CA ILE A 6 -0.96 -5.00 -6.09
C ILE A 6 -1.24 -4.82 -4.62
N GLY A 7 -0.46 -5.47 -3.76
CA GLY A 7 -0.60 -5.24 -2.32
C GLY A 7 0.55 -5.71 -1.48
N TYR A 8 0.53 -5.18 -0.28
CA TYR A 8 1.54 -5.33 0.75
C TYR A 8 0.87 -5.98 1.95
N HIS A 9 1.48 -7.04 2.45
CA HIS A 9 0.93 -7.91 3.49
C HIS A 9 1.53 -7.60 4.86
N GLY A 10 0.68 -7.67 5.90
CA GLY A 10 1.07 -7.33 7.27
C GLY A 10 1.78 -8.47 8.01
N ASP A 11 1.47 -9.71 7.67
CA ASP A 11 1.93 -10.94 8.32
C ASP A 11 3.34 -11.37 7.90
N ASP A 12 3.76 -11.04 6.67
CA ASP A 12 5.08 -11.37 6.12
C ASP A 12 5.90 -10.15 5.68
N GLY A 13 5.27 -8.97 5.54
CA GLY A 13 5.90 -7.76 5.02
C GLY A 13 6.17 -7.81 3.51
N TYR A 14 5.55 -8.75 2.79
CA TYR A 14 5.84 -9.01 1.39
C TYR A 14 4.94 -8.21 0.46
N LEU A 15 5.48 -7.94 -0.71
CA LEU A 15 4.79 -7.35 -1.83
C LEU A 15 4.34 -8.43 -2.81
N TYR A 16 3.07 -8.34 -3.18
CA TYR A 16 2.43 -9.15 -4.20
C TYR A 16 2.05 -8.24 -5.36
N CYS A 17 2.80 -8.33 -6.45
CA CYS A 17 2.65 -7.48 -7.63
C CYS A 17 2.22 -8.33 -8.82
N GLU A 18 0.91 -8.39 -9.10
CA GLU A 18 0.29 -9.17 -10.17
C GLU A 18 0.60 -10.69 -10.12
N ARG A 19 0.96 -11.23 -8.96
CA ARG A 19 1.35 -12.63 -8.80
C ARG A 19 1.10 -13.16 -7.40
N GLY A 20 0.88 -14.47 -7.30
CA GLY A 20 0.67 -15.18 -6.03
C GLY A 20 1.92 -15.38 -5.17
N THR A 21 3.13 -15.12 -5.69
CA THR A 21 4.38 -15.24 -4.93
C THR A 21 4.87 -13.88 -4.45
N GLY A 22 4.85 -13.70 -3.14
CA GLY A 22 5.35 -12.49 -2.49
C GLY A 22 6.87 -12.33 -2.59
N ILE A 23 7.35 -11.09 -2.57
CA ILE A 23 8.76 -10.76 -2.41
C ILE A 23 8.98 -9.86 -1.21
N LYS A 24 10.17 -9.98 -0.59
CA LYS A 24 10.58 -9.08 0.50
C LYS A 24 10.47 -7.63 0.05
N PHE A 25 9.78 -6.82 0.84
CA PHE A 25 9.54 -5.43 0.52
C PHE A 25 9.69 -4.54 1.75
N GLY A 26 8.78 -4.68 2.71
CA GLY A 26 8.68 -3.80 3.87
C GLY A 26 8.81 -4.57 5.19
N PRO A 27 8.77 -3.84 6.32
CA PRO A 27 8.58 -4.45 7.64
C PRO A 27 7.21 -5.14 7.74
N LEU A 28 6.99 -5.90 8.80
CA LEU A 28 5.65 -6.32 9.20
C LEU A 28 4.83 -5.10 9.65
N TYR A 29 3.51 -5.23 9.71
CA TYR A 29 2.68 -4.24 10.42
C TYR A 29 1.53 -4.87 11.19
N THR A 30 1.10 -4.21 12.27
CA THR A 30 0.12 -4.75 13.21
C THR A 30 -0.76 -3.66 13.83
N THR A 31 -1.54 -4.01 14.85
CA THR A 31 -2.42 -3.12 15.61
C THR A 31 -1.71 -1.82 16.00
N ASP A 32 -2.45 -0.71 15.96
CA ASP A 32 -2.01 0.66 16.25
C ASP A 32 -1.00 1.27 15.25
N GLU A 33 -0.71 0.59 14.14
CA GLU A 33 0.12 1.13 13.06
C GLU A 33 -0.72 1.66 11.89
N THR A 34 -0.21 2.69 11.21
CA THR A 34 -0.84 3.23 10.00
C THR A 34 -0.04 2.85 8.76
N VAL A 35 -0.70 2.21 7.80
CA VAL A 35 -0.13 1.90 6.49
C VAL A 35 -0.80 2.77 5.43
N GLY A 36 0.00 3.45 4.61
CA GLY A 36 -0.48 4.18 3.45
C GLY A 36 -0.18 3.44 2.15
N CYS A 37 -1.03 3.62 1.14
CA CYS A 37 -0.80 3.18 -0.23
C CYS A 37 -0.91 4.41 -1.14
N GLY A 38 0.12 4.68 -1.92
CA GLY A 38 0.23 5.84 -2.80
C GLY A 38 0.43 5.43 -4.25
N ILE A 39 -0.16 6.21 -5.16
CA ILE A 39 0.01 6.06 -6.61
C ILE A 39 0.62 7.36 -7.15
N ASN A 40 1.79 7.24 -7.74
CA ASN A 40 2.40 8.28 -8.54
C ASN A 40 2.08 8.00 -10.02
N TYR A 41 1.11 8.74 -10.56
CA TYR A 41 0.69 8.63 -11.96
C TYR A 41 1.73 9.17 -12.96
N TYR A 42 2.62 10.07 -12.53
CA TYR A 42 3.66 10.64 -13.39
C TYR A 42 4.74 9.60 -13.70
N ASP A 43 5.27 8.94 -12.66
CA ASP A 43 6.31 7.91 -12.82
C ASP A 43 5.75 6.49 -13.04
N LYS A 44 4.42 6.35 -13.03
CA LYS A 44 3.68 5.08 -13.04
C LYS A 44 4.14 4.13 -11.93
N GLU A 45 4.25 4.66 -10.72
CA GLU A 45 4.73 3.94 -9.54
C GLU A 45 3.66 3.80 -8.46
N ILE A 46 3.64 2.66 -7.80
CA ILE A 46 2.88 2.43 -6.57
C ILE A 46 3.89 2.28 -5.44
N PHE A 47 3.63 2.92 -4.32
CA PHE A 47 4.48 2.86 -3.12
C PHE A 47 3.61 2.67 -1.88
N PHE A 48 4.23 2.20 -0.80
CA PHE A 48 3.58 2.10 0.51
C PHE A 48 4.30 2.97 1.53
N THR A 49 3.58 3.33 2.58
CA THR A 49 4.15 4.04 3.73
C THR A 49 3.80 3.31 5.01
N LYS A 50 4.63 3.43 6.03
CA LYS A 50 4.36 2.93 7.37
C LYS A 50 4.64 4.02 8.38
N ASN A 51 3.64 4.38 9.18
CA ASN A 51 3.70 5.43 10.20
C ASN A 51 4.31 6.73 9.65
N GLY A 52 3.93 7.10 8.42
CA GLY A 52 4.41 8.31 7.74
C GLY A 52 5.77 8.20 7.06
N ILE A 53 6.41 7.03 7.08
CA ILE A 53 7.70 6.79 6.41
C ILE A 53 7.45 6.10 5.07
N ASN A 54 8.00 6.64 3.97
CA ASN A 54 7.92 6.03 2.65
C ASN A 54 8.81 4.77 2.58
N LEU A 55 8.24 3.64 2.18
CA LEU A 55 8.92 2.34 2.06
C LEU A 55 9.57 2.13 0.67
N GLY A 56 9.42 3.10 -0.23
CA GLY A 56 9.92 3.07 -1.60
C GLY A 56 8.93 2.47 -2.59
N THR A 57 9.36 2.44 -3.85
CA THR A 57 8.57 1.91 -4.97
C THR A 57 8.30 0.42 -4.79
N ALA A 58 7.02 0.07 -4.73
CA ALA A 58 6.55 -1.30 -4.69
C ALA A 58 6.47 -1.88 -6.11
N CYS A 59 5.70 -1.25 -6.98
CA CYS A 59 5.52 -1.67 -8.37
C CYS A 59 5.67 -0.49 -9.32
N LYS A 60 6.20 -0.73 -10.52
CA LYS A 60 6.39 0.27 -11.57
C LYS A 60 5.85 -0.23 -12.91
N ASN A 61 5.17 0.64 -13.65
CA ASN A 61 4.58 0.35 -14.96
C ASN A 61 3.60 -0.86 -14.93
N LYS A 62 2.80 -0.97 -13.86
CA LYS A 62 1.85 -2.07 -13.62
C LYS A 62 0.38 -1.67 -13.68
N PHE A 63 0.10 -0.48 -14.16
CA PHE A 63 -1.26 0.01 -14.34
C PHE A 63 -1.28 0.97 -15.53
N ASP A 64 -2.39 0.94 -16.26
CA ASP A 64 -2.68 1.87 -17.34
C ASP A 64 -4.12 2.36 -17.19
N GLY A 65 -4.34 3.18 -16.17
CA GLY A 65 -5.66 3.70 -15.82
C GLY A 65 -5.87 3.85 -14.32
N GLU A 66 -7.14 3.85 -13.95
CA GLU A 66 -7.60 3.97 -12.58
C GLU A 66 -7.38 2.67 -11.79
N MET A 67 -6.93 2.83 -10.55
CA MET A 67 -6.80 1.74 -9.59
C MET A 67 -7.82 1.95 -8.47
N ILE A 68 -8.45 0.87 -8.01
CA ILE A 68 -9.42 0.92 -6.92
C ILE A 68 -8.73 0.54 -5.60
N PRO A 69 -8.87 1.33 -4.53
CA PRO A 69 -8.34 0.96 -3.23
C PRO A 69 -8.99 -0.31 -2.70
N MET A 70 -8.19 -1.24 -2.18
CA MET A 70 -8.65 -2.52 -1.64
C MET A 70 -7.94 -2.84 -0.33
N CYS A 71 -8.68 -3.40 0.63
CA CYS A 71 -8.14 -4.04 1.81
C CYS A 71 -8.71 -5.47 1.88
N GLY A 72 -7.86 -6.43 2.21
CA GLY A 72 -8.24 -7.83 2.42
C GLY A 72 -7.89 -8.26 3.84
N MET A 73 -8.74 -9.10 4.42
CA MET A 73 -8.57 -9.68 5.75
C MET A 73 -8.69 -11.20 5.62
N GLU A 74 -7.89 -11.95 6.38
CA GLU A 74 -7.87 -13.41 6.35
C GLU A 74 -8.43 -14.02 7.64
N SER A 75 -8.10 -13.44 8.80
CA SER A 75 -8.46 -14.01 10.10
C SER A 75 -9.65 -13.33 10.76
N SER A 76 -10.30 -14.06 11.66
CA SER A 76 -11.31 -13.51 12.55
C SER A 76 -10.73 -12.38 13.43
N ASN A 77 -11.53 -11.35 13.66
CA ASN A 77 -11.21 -10.17 14.49
C ASN A 77 -10.18 -9.20 13.90
N GLU A 78 -9.79 -9.35 12.63
CA GLU A 78 -9.09 -8.30 11.91
C GLU A 78 -10.06 -7.15 11.61
N SER A 79 -9.61 -5.92 11.82
CA SER A 79 -10.37 -4.71 11.47
C SER A 79 -9.43 -3.59 11.10
N VAL A 80 -9.88 -2.75 10.17
CA VAL A 80 -9.14 -1.57 9.71
C VAL A 80 -10.08 -0.38 9.66
N ILE A 81 -9.50 0.82 9.76
CA ILE A 81 -10.20 2.08 9.50
C ILE A 81 -9.50 2.72 8.31
N ALA A 82 -10.24 2.95 7.23
CA ALA A 82 -9.72 3.69 6.09
C ALA A 82 -9.88 5.20 6.32
N ASN A 83 -8.88 5.97 5.88
CA ASN A 83 -8.94 7.42 5.75
C ASN A 83 -8.77 7.74 4.27
N PHE A 84 -9.82 8.19 3.60
CA PHE A 84 -9.79 8.60 2.20
C PHE A 84 -9.62 10.12 2.03
N GLY A 85 -9.14 10.79 3.09
CA GLY A 85 -8.95 12.23 3.16
C GLY A 85 -9.90 12.94 4.14
N GLU A 86 -10.72 12.20 4.90
CA GLU A 86 -11.56 12.81 5.94
C GLU A 86 -10.75 13.37 7.12
N LYS A 87 -9.50 12.91 7.29
CA LYS A 87 -8.55 13.39 8.29
C LYS A 87 -7.17 13.61 7.66
N PRO A 88 -6.30 14.45 8.26
CA PRO A 88 -4.91 14.56 7.80
C PRO A 88 -4.22 13.20 7.74
N PHE A 89 -3.45 12.96 6.68
CA PHE A 89 -2.65 11.74 6.54
C PHE A 89 -1.44 11.77 7.48
N VAL A 90 -1.01 10.57 7.93
CA VAL A 90 0.23 10.44 8.70
C VAL A 90 1.46 10.66 7.80
N PHE A 91 1.38 10.27 6.53
CA PHE A 91 2.38 10.60 5.52
C PHE A 91 2.15 12.01 4.99
N ASP A 92 3.23 12.80 4.88
CA ASP A 92 3.19 14.15 4.32
C ASP A 92 3.06 14.11 2.79
N ILE A 93 1.85 13.77 2.34
CA ILE A 93 1.52 13.64 0.92
C ILE A 93 1.59 14.98 0.19
N GLU A 94 1.32 16.09 0.87
CA GLU A 94 1.40 17.42 0.29
C GLU A 94 2.84 17.80 -0.05
N ASN A 95 3.80 17.48 0.81
CA ASN A 95 5.20 17.73 0.51
C ASN A 95 5.76 16.74 -0.52
N TYR A 96 5.28 15.49 -0.55
CA TYR A 96 5.67 14.52 -1.57
C TYR A 96 5.21 14.91 -2.98
N ALA A 97 4.03 15.53 -3.10
CA ALA A 97 3.42 15.87 -4.39
C ALA A 97 3.84 17.24 -4.96
N LYS A 98 4.72 17.99 -4.28
CA LYS A 98 5.29 19.25 -4.78
C LYS A 98 6.37 19.01 -5.82
#